data_AF-A0A7Y5BDU3-F1
#
_entry.id   AF-A0A7Y5BDU3-F1
#
_cell.length_a   1.000
_cell.length_b   1.000
_cell.length_c   1.000
_cell.angle_alpha   90.00
_cell.angle_beta   90.00
_cell.angle_gamma   90.00
#
_symmetry.space_group_name_H-M   'P 1'
#
loop_
_entity.id
_entity.type
_entity.pdbx_description
1 polymer ?
#
loop_
_entity_poly.entity_id
_entity_poly.type
_entity_poly.pdbx_seq_one_letter_code
_entity_poly.pdbx_strand_id
1 'polypeptide(L)'
;MIELNLFLRKTKQAVSAERLSAYQQSPQESNLTMLSRYFWNVALCEALYPTLQSLEVALRNSMHKSFSTQLGDEWWLHEDMRVIESDDVDYVLQARQRVREKGKPETIDHVVAELPFGFWTALFDSRYEQKLWTKNVKTVFPYVPRQHRFRAALAEDIHKLRKLRNRAFHHEPIWNRNNLRDLYMRSQDLISWINPGLASMNLAMDRFHGVLISGHQPFEDMLKGCAQSFPEDGFDSPYSSDEELPEDQNVNQPEGETP
;
A
#
# COMPACT_ATOMS: atom_id res chain seq x y z
N MET A 1 -35.51 -3.09 15.58
CA MET A 1 -35.37 -1.70 15.08
C MET A 1 -34.65 -0.78 16.07
N ILE A 2 -34.93 -0.86 17.38
CA ILE A 2 -34.27 -0.02 18.40
C ILE A 2 -32.78 -0.36 18.54
N GLU A 3 -32.43 -1.65 18.65
CA GLU A 3 -31.05 -2.14 18.73
C GLU A 3 -30.19 -1.70 17.53
N LEU A 4 -30.72 -1.82 16.31
CA LEU A 4 -30.04 -1.36 15.09
C LEU A 4 -29.75 0.14 15.11
N ASN A 5 -30.73 0.97 15.50
CA ASN A 5 -30.53 2.41 15.56
C ASN A 5 -29.50 2.80 16.64
N LEU A 6 -29.53 2.13 17.80
CA LEU A 6 -28.55 2.36 18.87
C LEU A 6 -27.14 1.97 18.44
N PHE A 7 -26.98 0.78 17.85
CA PHE A 7 -25.71 0.28 17.32
C PHE A 7 -25.13 1.24 16.27
N LEU A 8 -25.91 1.60 15.24
CA LEU A 8 -25.45 2.50 14.18
C LEU A 8 -25.07 3.88 14.74
N ARG A 9 -25.79 4.38 15.75
CA ARG A 9 -25.47 5.65 16.41
C ARG A 9 -24.13 5.56 17.16
N LYS A 10 -23.90 4.50 17.95
CA LYS A 10 -22.64 4.30 18.67
C LYS A 10 -21.46 4.14 17.70
N THR A 11 -21.61 3.35 16.65
CA THR A 11 -20.57 3.18 15.62
C THR A 11 -20.25 4.51 14.91
N LYS A 12 -21.27 5.30 14.56
CA LYS A 12 -21.08 6.63 13.94
C LYS A 12 -20.33 7.60 14.86
N GLN A 13 -20.55 7.54 16.17
CA GLN A 13 -19.83 8.40 17.13
C GLN A 13 -18.32 8.13 17.10
N ALA A 14 -17.91 6.86 16.98
CA ALA A 14 -16.49 6.49 16.90
C ALA A 14 -15.83 6.90 15.57
N VAL A 15 -16.54 6.79 14.44
CA VAL A 15 -16.02 7.15 13.10
C VAL A 15 -15.94 8.67 12.88
N SER A 16 -16.72 9.45 13.63
CA SER A 16 -16.99 10.90 13.46
C SER A 16 -17.93 11.23 12.29
N ALA A 17 -18.70 12.31 12.46
CA ALA A 17 -19.63 12.80 11.46
C ALA A 17 -18.91 13.37 10.23
N GLU A 18 -17.79 14.07 10.45
CA GLU A 18 -16.96 14.68 9.40
C GLU A 18 -16.41 13.61 8.47
N ARG A 19 -15.87 12.51 9.01
CA ARG A 19 -15.36 11.40 8.20
C ARG A 19 -16.49 10.71 7.43
N LEU A 20 -17.65 10.50 8.09
CA LEU A 20 -18.78 9.80 7.48
C LEU A 20 -19.47 10.63 6.38
N SER A 21 -19.37 11.96 6.42
CA SER A 21 -19.94 12.85 5.40
C SER A 21 -19.44 12.54 3.98
N ALA A 22 -18.20 12.06 3.85
CA ALA A 22 -17.61 11.68 2.57
C ALA A 22 -18.20 10.41 1.94
N TYR A 23 -19.09 9.71 2.66
CA TYR A 23 -19.78 8.49 2.22
C TYR A 23 -21.27 8.74 1.89
N GLN A 24 -21.72 9.99 2.01
CA GLN A 24 -23.07 10.41 1.67
C GLN A 24 -23.16 10.82 0.19
N GLN A 25 -24.13 10.27 -0.55
CA GLN A 25 -24.45 10.68 -1.93
C GLN A 25 -25.72 11.52 -2.02
N SER A 26 -26.65 11.40 -1.06
CA SER A 26 -27.86 12.21 -1.03
C SER A 26 -28.21 12.68 0.39
N PRO A 27 -28.88 13.83 0.56
CA PRO A 27 -29.19 14.37 1.89
C PRO A 27 -30.04 13.45 2.77
N GLN A 28 -30.81 12.53 2.18
CA GLN A 28 -31.73 11.62 2.87
C GLN A 28 -31.16 10.22 3.12
N GLU A 29 -29.87 10.00 2.89
CA GLU A 29 -29.26 8.68 3.09
C GLU A 29 -29.21 8.23 4.55
N SER A 30 -29.45 6.94 4.76
CA SER A 30 -29.45 6.34 6.09
C SER A 30 -28.03 6.18 6.65
N ASN A 31 -27.89 6.25 7.99
CA ASN A 31 -26.61 5.94 8.66
C ASN A 31 -26.10 4.54 8.30
N LEU A 32 -27.01 3.59 8.10
CA LEU A 32 -26.70 2.22 7.71
C LEU A 32 -25.97 2.18 6.36
N THR A 33 -26.49 2.87 5.34
CA THR A 33 -25.88 2.95 4.00
C THR A 33 -24.55 3.71 4.02
N MET A 34 -24.47 4.80 4.78
CA MET A 34 -23.22 5.56 4.91
C MET A 34 -22.12 4.72 5.58
N LEU A 35 -22.46 4.00 6.66
CA LEU A 35 -21.54 3.11 7.35
C LEU A 35 -21.15 1.91 6.50
N SER A 36 -22.08 1.32 5.74
CA SER A 36 -21.75 0.20 4.86
C SER A 36 -20.76 0.61 3.77
N ARG A 37 -20.88 1.82 3.19
CA ARG A 37 -19.87 2.37 2.27
C ARG A 37 -18.54 2.68 2.94
N TYR A 38 -18.56 3.14 4.19
CA TYR A 38 -17.34 3.34 4.96
C TYR A 38 -16.57 2.02 5.13
N PHE A 39 -17.24 0.94 5.57
CA PHE A 39 -16.59 -0.36 5.72
C PHE A 39 -16.22 -1.00 4.37
N TRP A 40 -17.01 -0.78 3.33
CA TRP A 40 -16.63 -1.16 1.97
C TRP A 40 -15.33 -0.48 1.53
N ASN A 41 -15.16 0.80 1.85
CA ASN A 41 -13.92 1.52 1.57
C ASN A 41 -12.73 0.96 2.34
N VAL A 42 -12.91 0.60 3.61
CA VAL A 42 -11.88 -0.08 4.39
C VAL A 42 -11.47 -1.39 3.70
N ALA A 43 -12.45 -2.21 3.29
CA ALA A 43 -12.17 -3.46 2.58
C ALA A 43 -11.51 -3.25 1.20
N LEU A 44 -11.86 -2.19 0.47
CA LEU A 44 -11.17 -1.82 -0.77
C LEU A 44 -9.71 -1.44 -0.51
N CYS A 45 -9.43 -0.65 0.51
CA CYS A 45 -8.06 -0.29 0.91
C CYS A 45 -7.25 -1.52 1.32
N GLU A 46 -7.85 -2.41 2.11
CA GLU A 46 -7.26 -3.69 2.52
C GLU A 46 -6.95 -4.56 1.30
N ALA A 47 -7.90 -4.72 0.37
CA ALA A 47 -7.72 -5.55 -0.81
C ALA A 47 -6.70 -4.97 -1.81
N LEU A 48 -6.48 -3.65 -1.81
CA LEU A 48 -5.42 -3.01 -2.61
C LEU A 48 -4.02 -3.16 -2.00
N TYR A 49 -3.93 -3.39 -0.69
CA TYR A 49 -2.66 -3.36 0.04
C TYR A 49 -1.57 -4.27 -0.58
N PRO A 50 -1.82 -5.56 -0.87
CA PRO A 50 -0.79 -6.44 -1.42
C PRO A 50 -0.22 -5.96 -2.75
N THR A 51 -1.09 -5.42 -3.62
CA THR A 51 -0.70 -4.94 -4.94
C THR A 51 0.10 -3.64 -4.84
N LEU A 52 -0.34 -2.69 -4.02
CA LEU A 52 0.38 -1.42 -3.82
C LEU A 52 1.74 -1.63 -3.15
N GLN A 53 1.81 -2.51 -2.15
CA GLN A 53 3.05 -2.90 -1.50
C GLN A 53 4.03 -3.55 -2.50
N SER A 54 3.53 -4.50 -3.29
CA SER A 54 4.35 -5.18 -4.30
C SER A 54 4.89 -4.23 -5.35
N LEU A 55 4.06 -3.30 -5.84
CA LEU A 55 4.50 -2.27 -6.78
C LEU A 55 5.60 -1.40 -6.16
N GLU A 56 5.43 -0.91 -4.93
CA GLU A 56 6.40 -0.06 -4.24
C GLU A 56 7.76 -0.77 -4.11
N VAL A 57 7.77 -2.01 -3.61
CA VAL A 57 8.99 -2.79 -3.43
C VAL A 57 9.65 -3.12 -4.77
N ALA A 58 8.89 -3.60 -5.74
CA ALA A 58 9.41 -3.98 -7.05
C ALA A 58 9.99 -2.79 -7.80
N LEU A 59 9.27 -1.67 -7.81
CA LEU A 59 9.69 -0.46 -8.51
C LEU A 59 10.97 0.10 -7.89
N ARG A 60 11.01 0.23 -6.56
CA ARG A 60 12.21 0.66 -5.85
C ARG A 60 13.42 -0.19 -6.22
N ASN A 61 13.31 -1.51 -6.07
CA ASN A 61 14.44 -2.41 -6.24
C ASN A 61 14.92 -2.39 -7.70
N SER A 62 13.99 -2.32 -8.66
CA SER A 62 14.31 -2.25 -10.08
C SER A 62 14.98 -0.93 -10.48
N MET A 63 14.50 0.19 -9.92
CA MET A 63 15.10 1.51 -10.11
C MET A 63 16.50 1.57 -9.51
N HIS A 64 16.66 1.15 -8.26
CA HIS A 64 17.95 1.15 -7.58
C HIS A 64 18.99 0.33 -8.36
N LYS A 65 18.63 -0.88 -8.80
CA LYS A 65 19.51 -1.74 -9.62
C LYS A 65 19.87 -1.11 -10.97
N SER A 66 18.89 -0.53 -11.65
CA SER A 66 19.10 0.11 -12.96
C SER A 66 20.00 1.35 -12.85
N PHE A 67 19.76 2.18 -11.85
CA PHE A 67 20.49 3.43 -11.66
C PHE A 67 21.91 3.18 -11.18
N SER A 68 22.13 2.27 -10.22
CA SER A 68 23.48 1.88 -9.81
C SER A 68 24.31 1.36 -10.98
N THR A 69 23.72 0.52 -11.84
CA THR A 69 24.40 0.01 -13.03
C THR A 69 24.73 1.13 -14.03
N GLN A 70 23.80 2.06 -14.29
CA GLN A 70 24.06 3.17 -15.21
C GLN A 70 25.17 4.09 -14.69
N LEU A 71 25.17 4.37 -13.39
CA LEU A 71 26.09 5.32 -12.76
C LEU A 71 27.45 4.71 -12.44
N GLY A 72 27.56 3.38 -12.43
CA GLY A 72 28.79 2.69 -11.99
C GLY A 72 29.04 2.86 -10.50
N ASP A 73 28.00 3.14 -9.73
CA ASP A 73 28.05 3.42 -8.30
C ASP A 73 26.88 2.72 -7.61
N GLU A 74 27.21 1.67 -6.84
CA GLU A 74 26.24 0.93 -6.03
C GLU A 74 25.59 1.86 -4.98
N TRP A 75 26.35 2.82 -4.46
CA TRP A 75 25.90 3.76 -3.43
C TRP A 75 25.75 5.20 -3.97
N TRP A 76 25.07 5.33 -5.12
CA TRP A 76 24.77 6.62 -5.77
C TRP A 76 23.97 7.65 -4.93
N LEU A 77 23.63 7.31 -3.68
CA LEU A 77 22.94 8.12 -2.69
C LEU A 77 23.82 8.51 -1.48
N HIS A 78 25.15 8.31 -1.52
CA HIS A 78 26.00 8.50 -0.33
C HIS A 78 26.39 9.96 -0.05
N GLU A 79 27.37 10.50 -0.80
CA GLU A 79 28.05 11.75 -0.44
C GLU A 79 27.58 12.92 -1.29
N ASP A 80 27.84 12.89 -2.60
CA ASP A 80 27.60 14.08 -3.41
C ASP A 80 26.16 14.18 -3.94
N MET A 81 25.40 13.07 -3.92
CA MET A 81 24.00 12.97 -4.37
C MET A 81 23.70 13.73 -5.69
N ARG A 82 24.70 13.92 -6.58
CA ARG A 82 24.64 14.90 -7.71
C ARG A 82 23.56 14.58 -8.73
N VAL A 83 23.10 13.33 -8.72
CA VAL A 83 22.08 12.78 -9.59
C VAL A 83 20.65 13.08 -9.13
N ILE A 84 20.45 13.44 -7.86
CA ILE A 84 19.16 13.88 -7.32
C ILE A 84 19.13 15.40 -7.11
N GLU A 85 17.94 15.99 -7.21
CA GLU A 85 17.70 17.41 -6.97
C GLU A 85 17.59 17.71 -5.47
N SER A 86 17.80 18.98 -5.08
CA SER A 86 17.79 19.42 -3.69
C SER A 86 16.55 19.01 -2.91
N ASP A 87 15.37 19.08 -3.53
CA ASP A 87 14.10 18.73 -2.89
C ASP A 87 14.01 17.24 -2.52
N ASP A 88 14.75 16.38 -3.24
CA ASP A 88 14.73 14.94 -3.01
C ASP A 88 15.87 14.46 -2.08
N VAL A 89 16.88 15.30 -1.84
CA VAL A 89 17.97 15.03 -0.89
C VAL A 89 17.43 14.85 0.54
N ASP A 90 16.43 15.64 0.93
CA ASP A 90 15.82 15.55 2.26
C ASP A 90 15.25 14.16 2.57
N TYR A 91 14.69 13.47 1.56
CA TYR A 91 14.21 12.09 1.75
C TYR A 91 15.36 11.14 2.11
N VAL A 92 16.51 11.30 1.48
CA VAL A 92 17.70 10.47 1.71
C VAL A 92 18.28 10.74 3.09
N LEU A 93 18.41 12.01 3.47
CA LEU A 93 18.92 12.39 4.79
C LEU A 93 18.02 11.87 5.91
N GLN A 94 16.70 11.99 5.76
CA GLN A 94 15.74 11.43 6.72
C GLN A 94 15.77 9.90 6.75
N ALA A 95 15.92 9.23 5.61
CA ALA A 95 16.05 7.77 5.56
C ALA A 95 17.29 7.30 6.31
N ARG A 96 18.46 7.92 6.07
CA ARG A 96 19.70 7.64 6.80
C ARG A 96 19.54 7.86 8.31
N GLN A 97 18.87 8.94 8.70
CA GLN A 97 18.57 9.21 10.11
C GLN A 97 17.71 8.11 10.73
N ARG A 98 16.65 7.66 10.06
CA ARG A 98 15.81 6.55 10.54
C ARG A 98 16.58 5.22 10.65
N VAL A 99 17.50 4.94 9.73
CA VAL A 99 18.38 3.76 9.81
C VAL A 99 19.22 3.81 11.09
N ARG A 100 19.83 4.96 11.38
CA ARG A 100 20.65 5.17 12.60
C ARG A 100 19.84 5.07 13.88
N GLU A 101 18.64 5.67 13.91
CA GLU A 101 17.72 5.58 15.07
C GLU A 101 17.29 4.15 15.38
N LYS A 102 17.20 3.30 14.36
CA LYS A 102 16.92 1.85 14.48
C LYS A 102 18.14 1.03 14.93
N GLY A 103 19.29 1.65 15.18
CA GLY A 103 20.53 0.97 15.55
C GLY A 103 21.10 0.07 14.43
N LYS A 104 20.69 0.28 13.18
CA LYS A 104 21.16 -0.50 12.03
C LYS A 104 22.40 0.15 11.41
N PRO A 105 23.32 -0.64 10.82
CA PRO A 105 24.42 -0.08 10.06
C PRO A 105 23.88 0.68 8.85
N GLU A 106 24.50 1.81 8.52
CA GLU A 106 24.11 2.63 7.38
C GLU A 106 24.63 2.01 6.08
N THR A 107 23.92 1.00 5.58
CA THR A 107 24.19 0.38 4.27
C THR A 107 23.24 0.95 3.22
N ILE A 108 23.63 0.87 1.94
CA ILE A 108 22.76 1.28 0.84
C ILE A 108 21.42 0.55 0.86
N ASP A 109 21.42 -0.76 1.13
CA ASP A 109 20.19 -1.56 1.21
C ASP A 109 19.25 -1.07 2.31
N HIS A 110 19.79 -0.71 3.48
CA HIS A 110 18.99 -0.14 4.56
C HIS A 110 18.43 1.24 4.18
N VAL A 111 19.23 2.10 3.55
CA VAL A 111 18.76 3.44 3.12
C VAL A 111 17.70 3.31 2.04
N VAL A 112 17.92 2.48 1.02
CA VAL A 112 16.96 2.16 -0.04
C VAL A 112 15.67 1.64 0.58
N ALA A 113 15.75 0.70 1.53
CA ALA A 113 14.59 0.14 2.19
C ALA A 113 13.76 1.19 2.97
N GLU A 114 14.40 2.21 3.54
CA GLU A 114 13.77 3.28 4.33
C GLU A 114 13.26 4.48 3.52
N LEU A 115 13.56 4.52 2.22
CA LEU A 115 13.07 5.57 1.32
C LEU A 115 11.60 5.35 0.97
N PRO A 116 10.73 6.36 1.16
CA PRO A 116 9.30 6.21 0.92
C PRO A 116 8.99 6.12 -0.58
N PHE A 117 7.85 5.52 -0.95
CA PHE A 117 7.37 5.53 -2.33
C PHE A 117 7.44 6.89 -3.02
N GLY A 118 7.15 7.95 -2.26
CA GLY A 118 7.19 9.32 -2.75
C GLY A 118 8.52 9.70 -3.39
N PHE A 119 9.64 9.31 -2.79
CA PHE A 119 10.97 9.51 -3.34
C PHE A 119 11.12 8.82 -4.70
N TRP A 120 10.83 7.51 -4.77
CA TRP A 120 10.98 6.72 -5.99
C TRP A 120 10.11 7.23 -7.13
N THR A 121 8.89 7.69 -6.84
CA THR A 121 8.03 8.28 -7.86
C THR A 121 8.47 9.68 -8.32
N ALA A 122 9.14 10.46 -7.47
CA ALA A 122 9.66 11.78 -7.84
C ALA A 122 10.81 11.65 -8.86
N LEU A 123 11.57 10.55 -8.78
CA LEU A 123 12.62 10.26 -9.76
C LEU A 123 12.09 10.07 -11.19
N PHE A 124 10.78 9.89 -11.41
CA PHE A 124 10.16 9.86 -12.74
C PHE A 124 9.90 11.24 -13.35
N ASP A 125 10.09 12.32 -12.59
CA ASP A 125 9.83 13.68 -13.04
C ASP A 125 10.78 14.09 -14.18
N SER A 126 10.33 15.01 -15.03
CA SER A 126 11.08 15.44 -16.23
C SER A 126 12.47 16.00 -15.92
N ARG A 127 12.68 16.55 -14.72
CA ARG A 127 13.99 17.01 -14.23
C ARG A 127 15.06 15.91 -14.21
N TYR A 128 14.64 14.65 -14.10
CA TYR A 128 15.52 13.48 -14.09
C TYR A 128 15.68 12.80 -15.45
N GLU A 129 15.04 13.29 -16.52
CA GLU A 129 15.06 12.63 -17.83
C GLU A 129 16.50 12.36 -18.29
N GLN A 130 17.32 13.41 -18.33
CA GLN A 130 18.71 13.33 -18.80
C GLN A 130 19.63 12.58 -17.83
N LYS A 131 19.39 12.71 -16.53
CA LYS A 131 20.23 12.11 -15.48
C LYS A 131 19.98 10.61 -15.33
N LEU A 132 18.72 10.18 -15.38
CA LEU A 132 18.31 8.84 -14.98
C LEU A 132 17.54 8.05 -16.06
N TRP A 133 16.87 8.66 -17.05
CA TRP A 133 15.90 7.92 -17.87
C TRP A 133 16.31 7.63 -19.32
N THR A 134 17.27 8.36 -19.88
CA THR A 134 17.72 8.20 -21.28
C THR A 134 17.98 6.74 -21.69
N LYS A 135 18.42 5.89 -20.77
CA LYS A 135 18.71 4.46 -21.02
C LYS A 135 17.97 3.47 -20.12
N ASN A 136 17.22 3.93 -19.11
CA ASN A 136 16.77 3.05 -18.03
C ASN A 136 15.34 2.53 -18.11
N VAL A 137 14.50 2.99 -19.03
CA VAL A 137 13.11 2.47 -19.12
C VAL A 137 13.09 0.94 -19.30
N LYS A 138 13.98 0.41 -20.15
CA LYS A 138 14.04 -1.04 -20.42
C LYS A 138 14.69 -1.84 -19.30
N THR A 139 15.55 -1.23 -18.48
CA THR A 139 16.23 -1.92 -17.38
C THR A 139 15.37 -1.92 -16.12
N VAL A 140 14.62 -0.82 -15.88
CA VAL A 140 13.64 -0.72 -14.80
C VAL A 140 12.40 -1.58 -15.08
N PHE A 141 11.97 -1.64 -16.35
CA PHE A 141 10.83 -2.45 -16.77
C PHE A 141 11.28 -3.48 -17.84
N PRO A 142 11.98 -4.56 -17.46
CA PRO A 142 12.51 -5.53 -18.42
C PRO A 142 11.43 -6.16 -19.32
N TYR A 143 10.18 -6.25 -18.85
CA TYR A 143 9.09 -6.89 -19.56
C TYR A 143 8.07 -5.90 -20.15
N VAL A 144 8.33 -4.58 -20.14
CA VAL A 144 7.37 -3.61 -20.70
C VAL A 144 7.19 -3.82 -22.22
N PRO A 145 5.95 -3.88 -22.76
CA PRO A 145 5.72 -3.94 -24.20
C PRO A 145 6.19 -2.69 -24.92
N ARG A 146 6.60 -2.81 -26.19
CA ARG A 146 7.21 -1.71 -26.97
C ARG A 146 6.35 -0.44 -26.98
N GLN A 147 5.03 -0.58 -27.10
CA GLN A 147 4.07 0.51 -27.15
C GLN A 147 3.88 1.25 -25.82
N HIS A 148 4.42 0.74 -24.71
CA HIS A 148 4.35 1.38 -23.39
C HIS A 148 5.72 1.84 -22.86
N ARG A 149 6.78 1.77 -23.68
CA ARG A 149 8.16 2.13 -23.28
C ARG A 149 8.42 3.63 -23.32
N PHE A 150 7.47 4.42 -22.83
CA PHE A 150 7.57 5.87 -22.79
C PHE A 150 7.59 6.33 -21.34
N ARG A 151 8.71 6.91 -20.90
CA ARG A 151 8.86 7.38 -19.52
C ARG A 151 7.75 8.33 -19.10
N ALA A 152 7.29 9.22 -20.00
CA ALA A 152 6.18 10.13 -19.74
C ALA A 152 4.88 9.43 -19.35
N ALA A 153 4.49 8.40 -20.11
CA ALA A 153 3.30 7.62 -19.82
C ALA A 153 3.45 6.84 -18.51
N LEU A 154 4.61 6.20 -18.31
CA LEU A 154 4.92 5.47 -17.06
C LEU A 154 4.87 6.38 -15.84
N ALA A 155 5.43 7.59 -15.95
CA ALA A 155 5.41 8.58 -14.87
C ALA A 155 3.98 9.00 -14.52
N GLU A 156 3.14 9.26 -15.51
CA GLU A 156 1.74 9.61 -15.30
C GLU A 156 1.00 8.51 -14.52
N ASP A 157 1.20 7.24 -14.92
CA ASP A 157 0.61 6.10 -14.24
C ASP A 157 1.11 5.97 -12.79
N ILE A 158 2.41 6.07 -12.59
CA ILE A 158 3.05 5.93 -11.27
C ILE A 158 2.61 7.06 -10.33
N HIS A 159 2.45 8.30 -10.83
CA HIS A 159 1.92 9.42 -10.06
C HIS A 159 0.45 9.22 -9.69
N LYS A 160 -0.38 8.70 -10.60
CA LYS A 160 -1.78 8.34 -10.28
C LYS A 160 -1.83 7.25 -9.20
N LEU A 161 -0.96 6.26 -9.28
CA LEU A 161 -0.87 5.17 -8.30
C LEU A 161 -0.32 5.64 -6.95
N ARG A 162 0.63 6.56 -6.92
CA ARG A 162 1.06 7.24 -5.68
C ARG A 162 -0.11 7.96 -5.01
N LYS A 163 -0.93 8.68 -5.79
CA LYS A 163 -2.13 9.33 -5.24
C LYS A 163 -3.08 8.28 -4.66
N LEU A 164 -3.39 7.20 -5.39
CA LEU A 164 -4.24 6.13 -4.89
C LEU A 164 -3.69 5.52 -3.59
N ARG A 165 -2.39 5.18 -3.56
CA ARG A 165 -1.69 4.62 -2.40
C ARG A 165 -1.78 5.56 -1.20
N ASN A 166 -1.49 6.85 -1.39
CA ASN A 166 -1.59 7.82 -0.29
C ASN A 166 -3.02 7.86 0.28
N ARG A 167 -4.05 7.86 -0.56
CA ARG A 167 -5.43 7.85 -0.09
C ARG A 167 -5.77 6.59 0.71
N ALA A 168 -5.37 5.42 0.21
CA ALA A 168 -5.61 4.16 0.90
C ALA A 168 -4.94 4.12 2.30
N PHE A 169 -3.70 4.60 2.40
CA PHE A 169 -2.91 4.59 3.64
C PHE A 169 -3.24 5.75 4.59
N HIS A 170 -3.88 6.82 4.12
CA HIS A 170 -4.38 7.92 4.95
C HIS A 170 -5.88 7.80 5.28
N HIS A 171 -6.46 6.61 5.08
CA HIS A 171 -7.87 6.29 5.37
C HIS A 171 -8.86 7.22 4.64
N GLU A 172 -8.49 7.67 3.44
CA GLU A 172 -9.34 8.51 2.61
C GLU A 172 -10.31 7.68 1.73
N PRO A 173 -11.41 8.28 1.27
CA PRO A 173 -12.37 7.59 0.40
C PRO A 173 -11.82 7.26 -1.00
N ILE A 174 -11.87 6.01 -1.41
CA ILE A 174 -11.58 5.51 -2.76
C ILE A 174 -12.79 4.83 -3.41
N TRP A 175 -13.83 4.48 -2.63
CA TRP A 175 -15.02 3.73 -3.08
C TRP A 175 -15.81 4.37 -4.24
N ASN A 176 -15.80 5.70 -4.36
CA ASN A 176 -16.57 6.43 -5.37
C ASN A 176 -15.74 6.82 -6.62
N ARG A 177 -14.53 6.26 -6.77
CA ARG A 177 -13.67 6.57 -7.92
C ARG A 177 -14.07 5.72 -9.12
N ASN A 178 -14.52 6.39 -10.18
CA ASN A 178 -14.88 5.74 -11.45
C ASN A 178 -13.74 4.95 -12.09
N ASN A 179 -12.49 5.39 -11.89
CA ASN A 179 -11.30 4.78 -12.48
C ASN A 179 -10.55 3.82 -11.55
N LEU A 180 -11.14 3.40 -10.43
CA LEU A 180 -10.44 2.58 -9.43
C LEU A 180 -10.00 1.23 -10.01
N ARG A 181 -10.88 0.59 -10.81
CA ARG A 181 -10.58 -0.66 -11.51
C ARG A 181 -9.39 -0.48 -12.47
N ASP A 182 -9.39 0.60 -13.24
CA ASP A 182 -8.34 0.87 -14.21
C ASP A 182 -6.99 1.10 -13.53
N LEU A 183 -6.97 1.82 -12.41
CA LEU A 183 -5.77 2.01 -11.61
C LEU A 183 -5.26 0.67 -11.04
N TYR A 184 -6.15 -0.19 -10.54
CA TYR A 184 -5.77 -1.53 -10.10
C TYR A 184 -5.15 -2.35 -11.23
N MET A 185 -5.83 -2.45 -12.38
CA MET A 185 -5.29 -3.16 -13.55
C MET A 185 -3.93 -2.59 -13.98
N ARG A 186 -3.79 -1.26 -13.92
CA ARG A 186 -2.54 -0.58 -14.26
C ARG A 186 -1.41 -0.90 -13.29
N SER A 187 -1.70 -1.05 -12.00
CA SER A 187 -0.70 -1.49 -11.03
C SER A 187 -0.24 -2.92 -11.30
N GLN A 188 -1.15 -3.82 -11.69
CA GLN A 188 -0.79 -5.19 -12.11
C GLN A 188 0.07 -5.20 -13.37
N ASP A 189 -0.26 -4.37 -14.37
CA ASP A 189 0.58 -4.20 -15.56
C ASP A 189 2.00 -3.79 -15.19
N LEU A 190 2.16 -2.74 -14.38
CA LEU A 190 3.48 -2.24 -13.98
C LEU A 190 4.28 -3.28 -13.20
N ILE A 191 3.64 -4.01 -12.27
CA ILE A 191 4.29 -5.12 -11.57
C ILE A 191 4.74 -6.18 -12.57
N SER A 192 3.88 -6.57 -13.52
CA SER A 192 4.22 -7.58 -14.54
C SER A 192 5.38 -7.14 -15.44
N TRP A 193 5.49 -5.83 -15.71
CA TRP A 193 6.56 -5.26 -16.52
C TRP A 193 7.89 -5.19 -15.78
N ILE A 194 7.87 -5.17 -14.46
CA ILE A 194 9.05 -5.27 -13.60
C ILE A 194 9.43 -6.74 -13.36
N ASN A 195 8.46 -7.55 -12.92
CA ASN A 195 8.65 -8.94 -12.52
C ASN A 195 7.35 -9.77 -12.67
N PRO A 196 7.24 -10.63 -13.70
CA PRO A 196 6.07 -11.49 -13.94
C PRO A 196 5.79 -12.49 -12.82
N GLY A 197 6.82 -12.97 -12.12
CA GLY A 197 6.65 -13.88 -10.98
C GLY A 197 5.93 -13.21 -9.82
N LEU A 198 6.32 -11.97 -9.48
CA LEU A 198 5.64 -11.18 -8.46
C LEU A 198 4.21 -10.81 -8.88
N ALA A 199 3.97 -10.51 -10.16
CA ALA A 199 2.63 -10.27 -10.67
C ALA A 199 1.73 -11.51 -10.51
N SER A 200 2.26 -12.70 -10.83
CA SER A 200 1.55 -13.96 -10.67
C SER A 200 1.18 -14.22 -9.21
N MET A 201 2.10 -13.96 -8.27
CA MET A 201 1.83 -14.10 -6.84
C MET A 201 0.78 -13.08 -6.35
N ASN A 202 0.81 -11.83 -6.83
CA ASN A 202 -0.21 -10.84 -6.50
C ASN A 202 -1.60 -11.26 -6.97
N LEU A 203 -1.70 -11.78 -8.20
CA LEU A 203 -2.98 -12.29 -8.72
C LEU A 203 -3.50 -13.48 -7.90
N ALA A 204 -2.62 -14.35 -7.40
CA ALA A 204 -3.03 -15.48 -6.56
C ALA A 204 -3.60 -15.05 -5.20
N MET A 205 -3.17 -13.92 -4.65
CA MET A 205 -3.68 -13.35 -3.38
C MET A 205 -4.80 -12.32 -3.60
N ASP A 206 -5.20 -12.07 -4.84
CA ASP A 206 -6.10 -10.97 -5.16
C ASP A 206 -7.51 -11.19 -4.62
N ARG A 207 -8.01 -10.18 -3.90
CA ARG A 207 -9.41 -10.08 -3.47
C ARG A 207 -10.08 -8.81 -3.98
N PHE A 208 -9.34 -7.92 -4.64
CA PHE A 208 -9.78 -6.58 -5.00
C PHE A 208 -10.98 -6.60 -5.92
N HIS A 209 -10.95 -7.44 -6.97
CA HIS A 209 -12.05 -7.49 -7.93
C HIS A 209 -13.37 -7.94 -7.29
N GLY A 210 -13.30 -8.93 -6.39
CA GLY A 210 -14.47 -9.42 -5.65
C GLY A 210 -15.07 -8.33 -4.76
N VAL A 211 -14.24 -7.65 -3.97
CA VAL A 211 -14.67 -6.55 -3.09
C VAL A 211 -15.24 -5.37 -3.89
N LEU A 212 -14.65 -5.05 -5.05
CA LEU A 212 -15.14 -3.98 -5.90
C LEU A 212 -16.53 -4.28 -6.47
N ILE A 213 -16.74 -5.49 -6.98
CA ILE A 213 -18.01 -5.90 -7.60
C ILE A 213 -19.12 -6.07 -6.55
N SER A 214 -18.78 -6.60 -5.36
CA SER A 214 -19.78 -6.84 -4.32
C SER A 214 -20.43 -5.55 -3.80
N GLY A 215 -19.75 -4.42 -3.97
CA GLY A 215 -20.23 -3.14 -3.48
C GLY A 215 -20.34 -3.10 -1.95
N HIS A 216 -21.14 -2.15 -1.45
CA HIS A 216 -21.34 -1.99 0.00
C HIS A 216 -22.42 -2.93 0.59
N GLN A 217 -23.16 -3.66 -0.24
CA GLN A 217 -24.30 -4.47 0.23
C GLN A 217 -23.90 -5.54 1.28
N PRO A 218 -22.80 -6.31 1.12
CA PRO A 218 -22.39 -7.28 2.13
C PRO A 218 -22.08 -6.64 3.49
N PHE A 219 -21.57 -5.41 3.50
CA PHE A 219 -21.27 -4.68 4.73
C PHE A 219 -22.54 -4.16 5.39
N GLU A 220 -23.57 -3.84 4.62
CA GLU A 220 -24.89 -3.50 5.16
C GLU A 220 -25.50 -4.70 5.90
N ASP A 221 -25.42 -5.89 5.31
CA ASP A 221 -25.94 -7.11 5.92
C ASP A 221 -25.13 -7.51 7.16
N MET A 222 -23.79 -7.31 7.12
CA MET A 222 -22.92 -7.46 8.29
C MET A 222 -23.29 -6.49 9.43
N LEU A 223 -23.55 -5.22 9.12
CA LEU A 223 -23.99 -4.24 10.12
C LEU A 223 -25.32 -4.63 10.77
N LYS A 224 -26.28 -5.16 9.98
CA LYS A 224 -27.55 -5.69 10.51
C LYS A 224 -27.30 -6.90 11.42
N GLY A 225 -26.40 -7.81 11.04
CA GLY A 225 -26.02 -8.97 11.83
C GLY A 225 -25.37 -8.58 13.16
N CYS A 226 -24.35 -7.72 13.13
CA CYS A 226 -23.68 -7.24 14.35
C CYS A 226 -24.64 -6.49 15.29
N ALA A 227 -25.65 -5.79 14.75
CA ALA A 227 -26.65 -5.14 15.57
C ALA A 227 -27.55 -6.12 16.35
N GLN A 228 -27.77 -7.35 15.84
CA GLN A 228 -28.57 -8.36 16.53
C GLN A 228 -27.86 -8.96 17.73
N SER A 229 -26.53 -8.97 17.72
CA SER A 229 -25.68 -9.47 18.80
C SER A 229 -25.04 -8.35 19.61
N PHE A 230 -25.52 -7.10 19.49
CA PHE A 230 -24.91 -5.94 20.13
C PHE A 230 -25.25 -5.87 21.63
N PRO A 231 -24.30 -6.11 22.54
CA PRO A 231 -24.55 -5.99 23.98
C PRO A 231 -24.62 -4.51 24.36
N GLU A 232 -25.72 -4.09 25.01
CA GLU A 232 -25.88 -2.69 25.43
C GLU A 232 -24.83 -2.26 26.47
N ASP A 233 -24.31 -3.22 27.25
CA ASP A 233 -23.47 -3.03 28.45
C ASP A 233 -21.96 -3.29 28.27
N GLY A 234 -21.49 -3.72 27.09
CA GLY A 234 -20.04 -3.92 26.83
C GLY A 234 -19.73 -5.09 25.89
N PHE A 235 -18.65 -4.98 25.09
CA PHE A 235 -18.24 -6.01 24.12
C PHE A 235 -17.27 -7.01 24.75
N ASP A 236 -17.72 -8.25 24.94
CA ASP A 236 -16.83 -9.38 25.29
C ASP A 236 -16.14 -9.89 24.01
N SER A 237 -14.81 -9.79 23.97
CA SER A 237 -14.02 -10.26 22.83
C SER A 237 -14.13 -11.78 22.69
N PRO A 238 -14.35 -12.34 21.48
CA PRO A 238 -14.28 -13.79 21.28
C PRO A 238 -12.87 -14.36 21.48
N TYR A 239 -11.83 -13.49 21.50
CA TYR A 239 -10.44 -13.85 21.78
C TYR A 239 -10.04 -13.64 23.26
N SER A 240 -11.02 -13.60 24.17
CA SER A 240 -10.79 -13.46 25.62
C SER A 240 -10.55 -14.79 26.35
N SER A 241 -10.45 -15.90 25.62
CA SER A 241 -9.98 -17.16 26.18
C SER A 241 -8.46 -17.23 26.11
N ASP A 242 -7.86 -17.66 27.22
CA ASP A 242 -6.45 -18.04 27.38
C ASP A 242 -6.11 -19.27 26.49
N GLU A 243 -6.35 -19.19 25.17
CA GLU A 243 -5.72 -20.10 24.22
C GLU A 243 -4.27 -19.64 24.06
N GLU A 244 -3.40 -20.15 24.94
CA GLU A 244 -1.95 -20.09 24.75
C GLU A 244 -1.64 -20.57 23.33
N LEU A 245 -1.06 -19.68 22.53
CA LEU A 245 -0.44 -20.05 21.26
C LEU A 245 0.50 -21.22 21.56
N PRO A 246 0.46 -22.32 20.80
CA PRO A 246 1.28 -23.48 21.08
C PRO A 246 2.74 -23.04 21.17
N GLU A 247 3.36 -23.25 22.34
CA GLU A 247 4.78 -22.92 22.56
C GLU A 247 5.61 -23.61 21.48
N ASP A 248 6.48 -22.82 20.82
CA ASP A 248 7.43 -23.27 19.82
C ASP A 248 8.38 -24.32 20.43
N GLN A 249 8.00 -25.59 20.41
CA GLN A 249 8.89 -26.70 20.72
C GLN A 249 9.84 -26.95 19.55
N ASN A 250 10.78 -26.04 19.28
CA ASN A 250 12.13 -26.36 18.79
C ASN A 250 12.93 -25.12 18.40
N VAL A 251 13.57 -24.46 19.37
CA VAL A 251 14.90 -23.85 19.14
C VAL A 251 15.71 -23.95 20.42
N ASN A 252 16.52 -25.02 20.53
CA ASN A 252 17.79 -25.13 21.28
C ASN A 252 17.93 -26.51 21.95
N GLN A 253 18.48 -27.47 21.22
CA GLN A 253 19.36 -28.46 21.83
C GLN A 253 20.79 -28.17 21.38
N PRO A 254 21.72 -27.86 22.30
CA PRO A 254 23.14 -27.98 22.02
C PRO A 254 23.53 -29.42 22.35
N GLU A 255 23.61 -30.30 21.35
CA GLU A 255 24.30 -31.57 21.54
C GLU A 255 25.79 -31.35 21.29
N GLY A 256 26.51 -31.19 22.39
CA GLY A 256 27.96 -31.29 22.42
C GLY A 256 28.44 -32.72 22.20
N GLU A 257 29.63 -32.81 21.59
CA GLU A 257 30.77 -33.65 22.00
C GLU A 257 30.43 -34.91 22.80
N THR A 258 30.68 -36.14 22.34
CA THR A 258 32.00 -36.83 22.21
C THR A 258 31.73 -38.35 22.08
N PRO A 259 32.71 -39.25 21.87
CA PRO A 259 34.17 -39.08 21.75
C PRO A 259 34.78 -39.43 20.39
#